data_AF-A0A1F9CI34-F1
#
_entry.id   AF-A0A1F9CI34-F1
#
_cell.length_a   1.000
_cell.length_b   1.000
_cell.length_c   1.000
_cell.angle_alpha   90.00
_cell.angle_beta   90.00
_cell.angle_gamma   90.00
#
_symmetry.space_group_name_H-M   'P 1'
#
loop_
_entity.id
_entity.type
_entity.pdbx_description
1 polymer ?
#
loop_
_entity_poly.entity_id
_entity_poly.type
_entity_poly.pdbx_seq_one_letter_code
_entity_poly.pdbx_strand_id
1 'polypeptide(L)'
;MAAVSCSLLQNEDPIPSSARVVPGEYRLGPADLLSIVVWKQPELSVGQIPVRPDGKISLPLVGELKVAGLTAVEIKEAITERIKEYVTEPNVTVIVLQVNYPLAFVIGEVNRPGPVPIRQDTTMLQLMSLVGGFGPFADKSHIHLLRREGGKEIRMRFNYGQVA
;
A
#
# COMPACT_ATOMS: atom_id res chain seq x y z
N MET A 1 0.96 65.43 21.17
CA MET A 1 -0.16 64.51 20.85
C MET A 1 0.30 63.67 19.66
N ALA A 2 0.91 62.51 19.93
CA ALA A 2 1.58 61.70 18.93
C ALA A 2 0.68 60.54 18.52
N ALA A 3 0.35 60.47 17.23
CA ALA A 3 -0.31 59.32 16.62
C ALA A 3 0.78 58.33 16.17
N VAL A 4 0.83 57.16 16.81
CA VAL A 4 1.67 56.04 16.39
C VAL A 4 0.80 55.11 15.57
N SER A 5 1.05 55.09 14.26
CA SER A 5 0.54 54.08 13.33
C SER A 5 1.31 52.78 13.58
N CYS A 6 0.60 51.71 13.95
CA CYS A 6 1.16 50.36 14.02
C CYS A 6 0.56 49.55 12.86
N SER A 7 1.29 49.49 11.76
CA SER A 7 1.04 48.64 10.61
C SER A 7 1.40 47.19 10.97
N LEU A 8 0.39 46.38 11.30
CA LEU A 8 0.54 44.93 11.46
C LEU A 8 0.67 44.28 10.08
N LEU A 9 1.90 43.85 9.78
CA LEU A 9 2.21 42.98 8.65
C LEU A 9 1.51 41.63 8.85
N GLN A 10 0.54 41.35 7.97
CA GLN A 10 0.10 39.99 7.66
C GLN A 10 1.24 39.26 6.95
N ASN A 11 1.98 38.43 7.68
CA ASN A 11 2.74 37.33 7.10
C ASN A 11 2.21 36.03 7.73
N GLU A 12 1.02 35.61 7.28
CA GLU A 12 0.65 34.20 7.40
C GLU A 12 1.50 33.46 6.37
N ASP A 13 2.51 32.73 6.85
CA ASP A 13 3.26 31.80 6.01
C ASP A 13 2.26 30.87 5.32
N PRO A 14 2.36 30.67 3.99
CA PRO A 14 1.45 29.76 3.31
C PRO A 14 1.68 28.35 3.86
N ILE A 15 0.70 27.85 4.59
CA ILE A 15 0.60 26.44 5.01
C ILE A 15 0.86 25.63 3.73
N PRO A 16 1.85 24.72 3.70
CA PRO A 16 2.15 23.96 2.50
C PRO A 16 0.87 23.26 2.06
N SER A 17 0.36 23.72 0.91
CA SER A 17 -0.78 23.17 0.20
C SER A 17 -0.68 21.66 0.30
N SER A 18 -1.65 21.06 0.99
CA SER A 18 -1.79 19.62 1.13
C SER A 18 -1.44 18.99 -0.22
N ALA A 19 -0.27 18.34 -0.27
CA ALA A 19 0.00 17.42 -1.34
C ALA A 19 -1.21 16.50 -1.31
N ARG A 20 -2.07 16.60 -2.33
CA ARG A 20 -3.15 15.65 -2.52
C ARG A 20 -2.42 14.32 -2.50
N VAL A 21 -2.55 13.58 -1.40
CA VAL A 21 -2.18 12.18 -1.36
C VAL A 21 -3.19 11.57 -2.31
N VAL A 22 -2.83 11.56 -3.59
CA VAL A 22 -3.50 10.72 -4.58
C VAL A 22 -3.47 9.36 -3.92
N PRO A 23 -4.62 8.73 -3.61
CA PRO A 23 -4.62 7.39 -3.07
C PRO A 23 -3.72 6.58 -3.99
N GLY A 24 -2.63 6.02 -3.46
CA GLY A 24 -1.74 5.20 -4.28
C GLY A 24 -2.61 4.15 -4.95
N GLU A 25 -2.57 4.08 -6.29
CA GLU A 25 -3.29 3.02 -7.01
C GLU A 25 -2.88 1.69 -6.40
N TYR A 26 -3.87 0.88 -6.01
CA TYR A 26 -3.60 -0.38 -5.33
C TYR A 26 -2.72 -1.27 -6.19
N ARG A 27 -1.50 -1.53 -5.71
CA ARG A 27 -0.60 -2.50 -6.33
C ARG A 27 -0.75 -3.84 -5.66
N LEU A 28 -0.89 -4.89 -6.46
CA LEU A 28 -1.11 -6.23 -5.95
C LEU A 28 0.09 -6.74 -5.15
N GLY A 29 -0.22 -7.45 -4.08
CA GLY A 29 0.74 -8.14 -3.23
C GLY A 29 0.68 -9.66 -3.39
N PRO A 30 1.70 -10.38 -2.91
CA PRO A 30 1.59 -11.82 -2.68
C PRO A 30 0.39 -12.15 -1.79
N ALA A 31 -0.21 -13.32 -2.00
CA ALA A 31 -1.42 -13.80 -1.34
C ALA A 31 -2.73 -13.09 -1.72
N ASP A 32 -2.75 -12.04 -2.54
CA ASP A 32 -4.00 -11.48 -3.08
C ASP A 32 -4.81 -12.51 -3.86
N LEU A 33 -6.13 -12.32 -3.91
CA LEU A 33 -7.03 -13.17 -4.70
C LEU A 33 -7.64 -12.38 -5.85
N LEU A 34 -7.48 -12.90 -7.07
CA LEU A 34 -7.95 -12.29 -8.30
C LEU A 34 -9.01 -13.15 -8.98
N SER A 35 -9.88 -12.50 -9.75
CA SER A 35 -10.75 -13.12 -10.74
C SER A 35 -10.41 -12.52 -12.09
N ILE A 36 -10.14 -13.37 -13.07
CA ILE A 36 -9.82 -12.97 -14.43
C ILE A 36 -10.92 -13.52 -15.33
N VAL A 37 -11.61 -12.62 -16.00
CA VAL A 37 -12.72 -12.96 -16.90
C VAL A 37 -12.33 -12.53 -18.30
N VAL A 38 -12.33 -13.49 -19.22
CA VAL A 38 -12.13 -13.24 -20.65
C VAL A 38 -13.49 -13.36 -21.32
N TRP A 39 -13.97 -12.26 -21.89
CA TRP A 39 -15.28 -12.20 -22.55
C TRP A 39 -15.40 -13.27 -23.63
N LYS A 40 -16.55 -13.97 -23.67
CA LYS A 40 -16.88 -15.09 -24.57
C LYS A 40 -15.99 -16.35 -24.45
N GLN A 41 -14.98 -16.34 -23.57
CA GLN A 41 -13.99 -17.41 -23.42
C GLN A 41 -13.99 -17.92 -21.96
N PRO A 42 -15.01 -18.69 -21.56
CA PRO A 42 -15.09 -19.24 -20.20
C PRO A 42 -13.93 -20.18 -19.88
N GLU A 43 -13.37 -20.87 -20.87
CA GLU A 43 -12.22 -21.77 -20.72
C GLU A 43 -10.91 -21.05 -20.34
N LEU A 44 -10.82 -19.74 -20.60
CA LEU A 44 -9.71 -18.88 -20.20
C LEU A 44 -10.02 -18.05 -18.95
N SER A 45 -11.28 -18.05 -18.52
CA SER A 45 -11.73 -17.32 -17.36
C SER A 45 -11.51 -18.15 -16.10
N VAL A 46 -10.88 -17.55 -15.09
CA VAL A 46 -10.64 -18.20 -13.80
C VAL A 46 -11.14 -17.30 -12.69
N GLY A 47 -12.14 -17.79 -11.97
CA GLY A 47 -12.85 -16.98 -10.97
C GLY A 47 -12.06 -16.73 -9.69
N GLN A 48 -11.10 -17.59 -9.34
CA GLN A 48 -10.30 -17.43 -8.12
C GLN A 48 -8.85 -17.87 -8.38
N ILE A 49 -7.94 -16.91 -8.48
CA ILE A 49 -6.52 -17.13 -8.68
C ILE A 49 -5.75 -16.45 -7.55
N PRO A 50 -5.08 -17.20 -6.67
CA PRO A 50 -4.21 -16.62 -5.68
C PRO A 50 -2.90 -16.15 -6.30
N VAL A 51 -2.42 -14.97 -5.88
CA VAL A 51 -1.06 -14.51 -6.19
C VAL A 51 -0.09 -15.32 -5.33
N ARG A 52 0.79 -16.05 -5.99
CA ARG A 52 1.80 -16.90 -5.34
C ARG A 52 2.81 -16.06 -4.53
N PRO A 53 3.54 -16.66 -3.57
CA PRO A 53 4.58 -15.96 -2.79
C PRO A 53 5.71 -15.35 -3.63
N ASP A 54 5.96 -15.86 -4.83
CA ASP A 54 6.91 -15.29 -5.80
C ASP A 54 6.33 -14.09 -6.58
N GLY A 55 5.08 -13.71 -6.31
CA GLY A 55 4.39 -12.59 -6.93
C GLY A 55 3.83 -12.90 -8.32
N LYS A 56 3.67 -14.17 -8.68
CA LYS A 56 3.13 -14.60 -9.97
C LYS A 56 1.72 -15.18 -9.85
N ILE A 57 0.99 -15.17 -10.96
CA ILE A 57 -0.23 -15.94 -11.17
C ILE A 57 -0.03 -16.93 -12.32
N SER A 58 -0.81 -18.01 -12.29
CA SER A 58 -0.84 -19.02 -13.35
C SER A 58 -2.17 -18.95 -14.08
N LEU A 59 -2.12 -18.82 -15.41
CA LEU A 59 -3.29 -18.71 -16.27
C LEU A 59 -3.22 -19.73 -17.42
N PRO A 60 -4.36 -20.32 -17.85
CA PRO A 60 -4.42 -21.12 -19.06
C PRO A 60 -3.95 -20.32 -20.29
N LEU A 61 -3.19 -20.96 -21.18
CA LEU A 61 -2.57 -20.40 -22.40
C LEU A 61 -1.53 -19.28 -22.19
N VAL A 62 -1.71 -18.43 -21.18
CA VAL A 62 -0.80 -17.31 -20.84
C VAL A 62 0.42 -17.77 -20.02
N GLY A 63 0.28 -18.89 -19.30
CA GLY A 63 1.33 -19.42 -18.43
C GLY A 63 1.51 -18.59 -17.16
N GLU A 64 2.75 -18.41 -16.73
CA GLU A 64 3.07 -17.62 -15.53
C GLU A 64 3.23 -16.12 -15.85
N LEU A 65 2.52 -15.28 -15.12
CA LEU A 65 2.62 -13.82 -15.21
C LEU A 65 2.99 -13.23 -13.86
N LYS A 66 4.02 -12.36 -13.83
CA LYS A 66 4.38 -11.59 -12.63
C LYS A 66 3.39 -10.44 -12.45
N VAL A 67 2.73 -10.38 -11.30
CA VAL A 67 1.69 -9.39 -10.98
C VAL A 67 1.96 -8.59 -9.72
N ALA A 68 2.86 -9.06 -8.85
CA ALA A 68 3.23 -8.31 -7.65
C ALA A 68 3.84 -6.95 -8.02
N GLY A 69 3.30 -5.89 -7.40
CA GLY A 69 3.67 -4.51 -7.67
C GLY A 69 2.94 -3.87 -8.85
N LEU A 70 2.16 -4.63 -9.62
CA LEU A 70 1.36 -4.10 -10.73
C LEU A 70 -0.05 -3.72 -10.26
N THR A 71 -0.69 -2.80 -11.00
CA THR A 71 -2.11 -2.47 -10.83
C THR A 71 -2.99 -3.42 -11.64
N ALA A 72 -4.28 -3.48 -11.32
CA ALA A 72 -5.23 -4.29 -12.10
C ALA A 72 -5.28 -3.89 -13.59
N VAL A 73 -5.02 -2.62 -13.91
CA VAL A 73 -4.99 -2.10 -15.28
C VAL A 73 -3.75 -2.60 -16.02
N GLU A 74 -2.57 -2.49 -15.39
CA GLU A 74 -1.30 -3.00 -15.95
C GLU A 74 -1.37 -4.52 -16.18
N ILE A 75 -1.98 -5.27 -15.26
CA ILE A 75 -2.17 -6.72 -15.38
C ILE A 75 -3.10 -7.05 -16.54
N LYS A 76 -4.23 -6.33 -16.67
CA LYS A 76 -5.16 -6.49 -17.78
C LYS A 76 -4.43 -6.35 -19.12
N GLU A 77 -3.65 -5.29 -19.28
CA GLU A 77 -2.89 -5.03 -20.52
C GLU A 77 -1.88 -6.14 -20.80
N ALA A 78 -1.14 -6.58 -19.78
CA ALA A 78 -0.17 -7.67 -19.90
C ALA A 78 -0.81 -9.02 -20.30
N ILE A 79 -1.99 -9.32 -19.76
CA ILE A 79 -2.75 -10.53 -20.11
C ILE A 79 -3.31 -10.41 -21.53
N THR A 80 -3.92 -9.28 -21.87
CA THR A 80 -4.47 -9.03 -23.21
C THR A 80 -3.39 -9.21 -24.27
N GLU A 81 -2.18 -8.70 -24.05
CA GLU A 81 -1.08 -8.83 -25.01
C GLU A 81 -0.68 -10.29 -25.25
N ARG A 82 -0.61 -11.11 -24.19
CA ARG A 82 -0.23 -12.53 -24.31
C ARG A 82 -1.32 -13.41 -24.91
N ILE A 83 -2.59 -13.05 -24.75
CA ILE A 83 -3.73 -13.83 -25.27
C ILE A 83 -4.01 -13.53 -26.76
N LYS A 84 -3.54 -12.40 -27.30
CA LYS A 84 -3.76 -12.02 -28.71
C LYS A 84 -3.31 -13.07 -29.73
N GLU A 85 -2.31 -13.88 -29.42
CA GLU A 85 -1.84 -14.96 -30.30
C GLU A 85 -2.86 -16.11 -30.44
N TYR A 86 -3.77 -16.23 -29.47
CA TYR A 86 -4.73 -17.33 -29.39
C TYR A 86 -6.18 -16.88 -29.60
N VAL A 87 -6.47 -15.60 -29.38
CA VAL A 87 -7.82 -15.04 -29.44
C VAL A 87 -7.81 -13.74 -30.23
N THR A 88 -8.72 -13.63 -31.20
CA THR A 88 -8.99 -12.40 -31.92
C THR A 88 -9.77 -11.43 -31.02
N GLU A 89 -9.23 -10.23 -30.82
CA GLU A 89 -9.84 -9.15 -30.00
C GLU A 89 -10.21 -9.56 -28.56
N PRO A 90 -9.24 -9.99 -27.74
CA PRO A 90 -9.53 -10.43 -26.38
C PRO A 90 -9.97 -9.25 -25.50
N ASN A 91 -11.13 -9.37 -24.86
CA ASN A 91 -11.60 -8.44 -23.83
C ASN A 91 -11.44 -9.09 -22.45
N VAL A 92 -10.43 -8.62 -21.71
CA VAL A 92 -10.05 -9.15 -20.41
C VAL A 92 -10.48 -8.19 -19.32
N THR A 93 -11.10 -8.72 -18.28
CA THR A 93 -11.44 -8.00 -17.05
C THR A 93 -10.71 -8.64 -15.88
N VAL A 94 -9.99 -7.84 -15.10
CA VAL A 94 -9.28 -8.27 -13.90
C VAL A 94 -9.99 -7.66 -12.70
N ILE A 95 -10.45 -8.51 -11.78
CA ILE A 95 -11.17 -8.13 -10.58
C ILE A 95 -10.34 -8.58 -9.38
N VAL A 96 -10.07 -7.66 -8.45
CA VAL A 96 -9.43 -8.01 -7.17
C VAL A 96 -10.54 -8.44 -6.22
N LEU A 97 -10.58 -9.74 -5.89
CA LEU A 97 -11.58 -10.32 -4.99
C LEU A 97 -11.22 -10.11 -3.53
N GLN A 98 -9.94 -10.29 -3.19
CA GLN A 98 -9.43 -10.12 -1.84
C GLN A 98 -8.08 -9.45 -1.86
N VAL A 99 -7.97 -8.40 -1.05
CA VAL A 99 -6.73 -7.68 -0.79
C VAL A 99 -6.13 -8.23 0.51
N ASN A 100 -4.93 -8.78 0.43
CA ASN A 100 -4.19 -9.24 1.59
C ASN A 100 -3.09 -8.23 1.93
N TYR A 101 -3.40 -7.38 2.92
CA TYR A 101 -2.46 -6.36 3.39
C TYR A 101 -1.28 -7.00 4.13
N PRO A 102 -0.05 -6.51 3.94
CA PRO A 102 1.06 -6.88 4.79
C PRO A 102 0.77 -6.52 6.26
N LEU A 103 1.31 -7.30 7.19
CA LEU A 103 1.17 -7.08 8.62
C LEU A 103 2.43 -6.38 9.16
N ALA A 104 2.23 -5.29 9.91
CA ALA A 104 3.24 -4.75 10.81
C ALA A 104 3.02 -5.31 12.22
N PHE A 105 4.09 -5.72 12.88
CA PHE A 105 4.02 -6.17 14.27
C PHE A 105 4.46 -5.04 15.18
N VAL A 106 3.54 -4.56 16.02
CA VAL A 106 3.84 -3.53 17.02
C VAL A 106 3.99 -4.20 18.38
N ILE A 107 5.14 -3.98 19.01
CA ILE A 107 5.52 -4.59 20.28
C ILE A 107 6.05 -3.52 21.25
N GLY A 108 6.04 -3.83 22.54
CA GLY A 108 6.47 -2.91 23.60
C GLY A 108 5.30 -2.18 24.26
N GLU A 109 5.60 -1.03 24.85
CA GLU A 109 4.65 -0.26 25.67
C GLU A 109 3.71 0.61 24.81
N VAL A 110 2.74 -0.06 24.20
CA VAL A 110 1.66 0.54 23.41
C VAL A 110 0.32 0.05 23.93
N ASN A 111 -0.76 0.79 23.68
CA ASN A 111 -2.08 0.43 24.23
C ASN A 111 -2.63 -0.87 23.64
N ARG A 112 -2.31 -1.20 22.38
CA ARG A 112 -2.72 -2.43 21.71
C ARG A 112 -1.56 -3.07 20.94
N PRO A 113 -0.70 -3.87 21.61
CA PRO A 113 0.37 -4.59 20.93
C PRO A 113 -0.20 -5.72 20.09
N GLY A 114 0.46 -6.05 18.98
CA GLY A 114 0.06 -7.14 18.09
C GLY A 114 0.24 -6.86 16.61
N PRO A 115 -0.25 -7.78 15.74
CA PRO A 115 -0.25 -7.58 14.30
C PRO A 115 -1.28 -6.53 13.89
N VAL A 116 -0.86 -5.61 13.03
CA VAL A 116 -1.70 -4.55 12.46
C VAL A 116 -1.56 -4.59 10.94
N PRO A 117 -2.67 -4.71 10.18
CA PRO A 117 -2.62 -4.64 8.72
C PRO A 117 -2.22 -3.22 8.28
N ILE A 118 -1.20 -3.15 7.43
CA ILE A 118 -0.69 -1.89 6.87
C ILE A 118 -1.02 -1.78 5.38
N ARG A 119 -1.47 -0.59 4.97
CA ARG A 119 -1.64 -0.24 3.55
C ARG A 119 -0.33 0.33 3.00
N GLN A 120 -0.23 0.46 1.69
CA GLN A 120 0.99 0.94 1.01
C GLN A 120 1.42 2.34 1.49
N ASP A 121 0.47 3.17 1.93
CA ASP A 121 0.72 4.55 2.39
C ASP A 121 0.62 4.71 3.92
N THR A 122 0.63 3.62 4.69
CA THR A 122 0.52 3.72 6.16
C THR A 122 1.79 4.32 6.77
N THR A 123 1.66 5.53 7.32
CA THR A 123 2.74 6.21 8.03
C THR A 123 2.92 5.65 9.45
N MET A 124 4.09 5.89 10.04
CA MET A 124 4.36 5.50 11.43
C MET A 124 3.37 6.16 12.41
N LEU A 125 3.02 7.42 12.19
CA LEU A 125 2.05 8.13 13.02
C LEU A 125 0.66 7.48 12.93
N GLN A 126 0.22 7.14 11.72
CA GLN A 126 -1.04 6.45 11.50
C GLN A 126 -1.04 5.04 12.12
N LEU A 127 0.07 4.31 11.99
CA LEU A 127 0.24 3.01 12.64
C LEU A 127 0.12 3.13 14.17
N MET A 128 0.76 4.15 14.76
CA MET A 128 0.66 4.43 16.19
C MET A 128 -0.78 4.79 16.60
N SER A 129 -1.51 5.54 15.77
CA SER A 129 -2.93 5.82 16.02
C SER A 129 -3.79 4.55 15.99
N LEU A 130 -3.53 3.60 15.09
CA LEU A 130 -4.27 2.33 14.99
C LEU A 130 -4.09 1.46 16.25
N VAL A 131 -2.91 1.48 16.86
CA VAL A 131 -2.65 0.78 18.13
C VAL A 131 -3.09 1.56 19.38
N GLY A 132 -3.73 2.72 19.18
CA GLY A 132 -4.23 3.58 20.27
C GLY A 132 -3.15 4.43 20.94
N GLY A 133 -1.97 4.58 20.33
CA GLY A 133 -0.86 5.34 20.86
C GLY A 133 -0.02 4.57 21.89
N PHE A 134 0.83 5.33 22.58
CA PHE A 134 1.73 4.81 23.60
C PHE A 134 1.04 4.58 24.94
N GLY A 135 1.52 3.58 25.68
CA GLY A 135 1.17 3.41 27.08
C GLY A 135 1.73 4.54 27.96
N PRO A 136 1.24 4.68 29.21
CA PRO A 136 1.64 5.76 30.11
C PRO A 136 3.12 5.73 30.50
N PHE A 137 3.77 4.56 30.43
CA PHE A 137 5.17 4.36 30.80
C PHE A 137 6.09 4.20 29.58
N ALA A 138 5.61 4.49 28.37
CA ALA A 138 6.37 4.27 27.16
C ALA A 138 7.50 5.29 26.99
N ASP A 139 8.68 4.80 26.61
CA ASP A 139 9.76 5.65 26.16
C ASP A 139 9.55 6.09 24.70
N LYS A 140 9.14 7.34 24.53
CA LYS A 140 8.85 7.94 23.20
C LYS A 140 10.12 8.30 22.41
N SER A 141 11.31 8.18 23.01
CA SER A 141 12.59 8.58 22.42
C SER A 141 13.39 7.41 21.81
N HIS A 142 13.03 6.18 22.14
CA HIS A 142 13.71 4.95 21.69
C HIS A 142 12.78 4.03 20.87
N ILE A 143 12.17 4.59 19.83
CA ILE A 143 11.32 3.83 18.91
C ILE A 143 12.18 3.29 17.77
N HIS A 144 12.06 1.99 17.50
CA HIS A 144 12.79 1.32 16.43
C HIS A 144 11.82 0.71 15.42
N LEU A 145 12.03 1.00 14.14
CA LEU A 145 11.39 0.34 13.02
C LEU A 145 12.36 -0.69 12.45
N LEU A 146 11.96 -1.95 12.46
CA LEU A 146 12.69 -3.05 11.83
C LEU A 146 12.00 -3.39 10.52
N ARG A 147 12.72 -3.25 9.40
CA ARG A 147 12.23 -3.60 8.07
C ARG A 147 13.21 -4.55 7.39
N ARG A 148 12.72 -5.63 6.79
CA ARG A 148 13.54 -6.52 5.99
C ARG A 148 13.51 -6.07 4.52
N GLU A 149 14.65 -5.68 3.97
CA GLU A 149 14.81 -5.35 2.55
C GLU A 149 15.96 -6.19 1.98
N GLY A 150 15.71 -6.92 0.88
CA GLY A 150 16.75 -7.73 0.22
C GLY A 150 17.40 -8.81 1.11
N GLY A 151 16.66 -9.36 2.07
CA GLY A 151 17.17 -10.36 3.02
C GLY A 151 18.01 -9.79 4.17
N LYS A 152 18.23 -8.47 4.23
CA LYS A 152 18.88 -7.78 5.34
C LYS A 152 17.84 -7.08 6.21
N GLU A 153 18.08 -7.09 7.52
CA GLU A 153 17.28 -6.33 8.46
C GLU A 153 17.84 -4.91 8.59
N ILE A 154 17.01 -3.92 8.26
CA ILE A 154 17.31 -2.50 8.41
C ILE A 154 16.61 -2.02 9.67
N ARG A 155 17.40 -1.50 10.62
CA ARG A 155 16.91 -0.87 11.84
C ARG A 155 16.95 0.64 11.68
N MET A 156 15.79 1.27 11.71
CA MET A 156 15.63 2.72 11.69
C MET A 156 15.20 3.21 13.07
N ARG A 157 15.80 4.30 13.55
CA ARG A 157 15.30 5.01 14.74
C ARG A 157 14.24 6.00 14.28
N PHE A 158 13.09 5.99 14.95
CA PHE A 158 12.03 6.97 14.74
C PHE A 158 11.93 7.87 15.96
N ASN A 159 11.87 9.18 15.75
CA ASN A 159 11.66 10.14 16.82
C ASN A 159 10.23 10.71 16.72
N TYR A 160 9.36 10.26 17.61
CA TYR A 160 7.95 10.65 17.59
C TYR A 160 7.76 12.15 17.86
N GLY A 161 8.58 12.75 18.73
CA GLY A 161 8.43 14.16 19.11
C GLY A 161 8.77 15.18 18.02
N GLN A 162 9.32 14.74 16.88
CA GLN A 162 9.61 15.62 15.74
C GLN A 162 8.44 15.73 14.76
N VAL A 163 7.43 14.87 14.88
CA VAL A 163 6.34 14.73 13.89
C VAL A 163 4.94 14.81 14.51
N ALA A 164 4.84 14.94 15.83
CA ALA A 164 3.60 14.99 16.59
C ALA A 164 3.50 16.27 17.43
#